data_AF-A0A4R2JUT5-F1
#
_entry.id   AF-A0A4R2JUT5-F1
#
_cell.length_a   1.000
_cell.length_b   1.000
_cell.length_c   1.000
_cell.angle_alpha   90.00
_cell.angle_beta   90.00
_cell.angle_gamma   90.00
#
_symmetry.space_group_name_H-M   'P 1'
#
loop_
_entity.id
_entity.type
_entity.pdbx_description
1 polymer ?
#
loop_
_entity_poly.entity_id
_entity_poly.type
_entity_poly.pdbx_seq_one_letter_code
_entity_poly.pdbx_strand_id
1 'polypeptide(L)'
;MVKSVWVNLDLLFGRDPGAPLHTVADGLDMEGQVKGQLSGWFRSAKGDWLAVVGYDIAYADGRRATVRVTDQLVPARAVLPRQGP
;
A
#
# COMPACT_ATOMS: atom_id res chain seq x y z
N MET A 1 -13.94 -10.18 10.89
CA MET A 1 -13.61 -10.88 9.62
C MET A 1 -12.52 -10.09 8.94
N VAL A 2 -11.37 -10.70 8.64
CA VAL A 2 -10.28 -10.01 7.92
C VAL A 2 -10.60 -10.03 6.43
N LYS A 3 -10.77 -8.86 5.81
CA LYS A 3 -11.09 -8.76 4.38
C LYS A 3 -9.80 -8.57 3.58
N SER A 4 -9.58 -9.42 2.58
CA SER A 4 -8.46 -9.24 1.65
C SER A 4 -8.73 -8.08 0.70
N VAL A 5 -7.72 -7.25 0.48
CA VAL A 5 -7.75 -6.10 -0.45
C VAL A 5 -6.46 -6.05 -1.25
N TRP A 6 -6.46 -5.30 -2.34
CA TRP A 6 -5.23 -4.82 -2.98
C TRP A 6 -4.93 -3.41 -2.47
N VAL A 7 -3.68 -3.15 -2.12
CA VAL A 7 -3.16 -1.81 -1.83
C VAL A 7 -2.37 -1.37 -3.04
N ASN A 8 -2.78 -0.28 -3.68
CA ASN A 8 -2.07 0.33 -4.79
C ASN A 8 -0.99 1.28 -4.25
N LEU A 9 0.28 0.90 -4.40
CA LEU A 9 1.42 1.66 -3.91
C LEU A 9 1.68 2.92 -4.73
N ASP A 10 1.38 2.90 -6.03
CA ASP A 10 1.52 4.09 -6.91
C ASP A 10 0.60 5.25 -6.45
N LEU A 11 -0.63 4.93 -6.03
CA LEU A 11 -1.60 5.90 -5.52
C LEU A 11 -1.34 6.30 -4.07
N LEU A 12 -0.67 5.44 -3.29
CA LEU A 12 -0.36 5.66 -1.89
C LEU A 12 0.92 6.48 -1.71
N PHE A 13 1.95 6.19 -2.50
CA PHE A 13 3.28 6.78 -2.43
C PHE A 13 3.65 7.52 -3.71
N GLY A 14 2.66 8.15 -4.35
CA GLY A 14 2.85 8.91 -5.59
C GLY A 14 4.06 9.85 -5.49
N ARG A 15 4.89 9.83 -6.53
CA ARG A 15 6.04 10.72 -6.62
C ARG A 15 5.63 12.11 -7.09
N ASP A 16 6.33 13.11 -6.56
CA ASP A 16 6.20 14.48 -7.08
C ASP A 16 6.65 14.53 -8.54
N PRO A 17 5.84 15.14 -9.43
CA PRO A 17 6.24 15.33 -10.82
C PRO A 17 7.55 16.12 -10.91
N GLY A 18 8.57 15.54 -11.55
CA GLY A 18 9.88 16.17 -11.72
C GLY A 18 10.88 15.93 -10.60
N ALA A 19 10.52 15.18 -9.54
CA ALA A 19 11.49 14.74 -8.56
C ALA A 19 12.58 13.84 -9.21
N PRO A 20 13.87 14.04 -8.88
CA PRO A 20 14.93 13.18 -9.39
C PRO A 20 14.69 11.69 -9.12
N LEU A 21 14.95 10.86 -10.12
CA LEU A 21 14.93 9.41 -9.96
C LEU A 21 16.32 8.94 -9.53
N HIS A 22 16.43 8.54 -8.27
CA HIS A 22 17.58 7.83 -7.74
C HIS A 22 17.17 6.39 -7.46
N THR A 23 17.77 5.45 -8.18
CA THR A 23 17.55 4.02 -7.98
C THR A 23 18.44 3.51 -6.85
N VAL A 24 17.81 2.91 -5.84
CA VAL A 24 18.49 2.15 -4.77
C VAL A 24 18.19 0.68 -5.03
N ALA A 25 19.16 -0.08 -5.52
CA ALA A 25 18.95 -1.44 -6.03
C ALA A 25 18.40 -2.40 -4.98
N ASP A 26 18.75 -2.20 -3.71
CA ASP A 26 18.28 -2.97 -2.55
C ASP A 26 17.18 -2.25 -1.76
N GLY A 27 16.51 -1.26 -2.37
CA GLY A 27 15.36 -0.57 -1.82
C GLY A 27 14.09 -1.41 -1.85
N LEU A 28 13.01 -0.86 -1.28
CA LEU A 28 11.68 -1.46 -1.39
C LEU A 28 11.11 -1.26 -2.80
N ASP A 29 10.41 -2.27 -3.29
CA ASP A 29 9.61 -2.16 -4.51
C ASP A 29 8.30 -1.44 -4.17
N MET A 30 8.28 -0.15 -4.45
CA MET A 30 7.19 0.77 -4.09
C MET A 30 6.16 0.94 -5.21
N GLU A 31 6.19 0.08 -6.23
CA GLU A 31 5.33 0.18 -7.41
C GLU A 31 4.21 -0.87 -7.42
N GLY A 32 3.12 -0.56 -8.11
CA GLY A 32 2.05 -1.52 -8.39
C GLY A 32 1.16 -1.85 -7.20
N GLN A 33 0.71 -3.11 -7.11
CA GLN A 33 -0.28 -3.56 -6.12
C GLN A 33 0.25 -4.69 -5.23
N VAL A 34 0.02 -4.54 -3.93
CA VAL A 34 0.35 -5.56 -2.93
C VAL A 34 -0.90 -6.04 -2.20
N LYS A 35 -0.85 -7.29 -1.72
CA LYS A 35 -1.96 -7.88 -0.97
C LYS A 35 -2.00 -7.29 0.44
N GLY A 36 -3.17 -6.75 0.81
CA GLY A 36 -3.43 -6.22 2.15
C GLY A 36 -4.55 -6.94 2.89
N GLN A 37 -4.58 -6.70 4.20
CA GLN A 37 -5.63 -7.13 5.11
C GLN A 37 -6.29 -5.89 5.72
N LEU A 38 -7.55 -5.67 5.34
CA LEU A 38 -8.36 -4.56 5.86
C LEU A 38 -8.91 -4.93 7.24
N SER A 39 -8.64 -4.07 8.24
CA SER A 39 -9.12 -4.23 9.61
C SER A 39 -10.24 -3.23 9.98
N GLY A 40 -10.34 -2.08 9.30
CA GLY A 40 -11.39 -1.10 9.58
C GLY A 40 -11.39 0.11 8.66
N TRP A 41 -12.36 1.00 8.86
CA TRP A 41 -12.48 2.27 8.15
C TRP A 41 -12.70 3.42 9.13
N PHE A 42 -12.08 4.56 8.84
CA PHE A 42 -12.26 5.81 9.55
C PHE A 42 -12.62 6.94 8.58
N ARG A 43 -13.32 7.95 9.08
CA ARG A 43 -13.55 9.22 8.38
C ARG A 43 -12.59 10.27 8.88
N SER A 44 -11.94 10.98 7.97
CA SER A 44 -11.20 12.19 8.29
C SER A 44 -12.18 13.32 8.65
N ALA A 45 -11.72 14.34 9.37
CA ALA A 45 -12.52 15.54 9.66
C ALA A 45 -12.97 16.29 8.38
N LYS A 46 -12.24 16.11 7.27
CA LYS A 46 -12.59 16.66 5.95
C LYS A 46 -13.51 15.75 5.13
N GLY A 47 -13.89 14.59 5.68
CA GLY A 47 -14.82 13.67 5.08
C GLY A 47 -14.20 12.57 4.22
N ASP A 48 -12.87 12.48 4.14
CA ASP A 48 -12.19 11.42 3.40
C ASP A 48 -12.34 10.07 4.11
N TRP A 49 -12.46 8.99 3.34
CA TRP A 49 -12.39 7.63 3.87
C TRP A 49 -10.94 7.14 3.93
N LEU A 50 -10.57 6.59 5.09
CA LEU A 50 -9.28 5.97 5.33
C LEU A 50 -9.51 4.51 5.77
N ALA A 51 -8.89 3.57 5.08
CA ALA A 51 -8.84 2.17 5.50
C ALA A 51 -7.68 1.96 6.46
N VAL A 52 -7.83 1.08 7.44
CA VAL A 52 -6.68 0.53 8.19
C VAL A 52 -6.29 -0.79 7.54
N VAL A 53 -5.06 -0.85 6.99
CA VAL A 53 -4.58 -2.00 6.23
C VAL A 53 -3.19 -2.41 6.69
N GLY A 54 -3.02 -3.70 6.98
CA GLY A 54 -1.70 -4.33 7.09
C GLY A 54 -1.31 -5.03 5.79
N TYR A 55 -0.06 -4.89 5.36
CA TYR A 55 0.44 -5.48 4.10
C TYR A 55 1.96 -5.65 4.11
N ASP A 56 2.49 -6.44 3.16
CA ASP A 56 3.92 -6.67 2.98
C ASP A 56 4.43 -5.98 1.72
N ILE A 57 5.62 -5.40 1.80
CA ILE A 57 6.34 -4.81 0.65
C ILE A 57 7.62 -5.61 0.40
N ALA A 58 7.84 -6.01 -0.84
CA ALA A 58 9.04 -6.71 -1.26
C ALA A 58 10.22 -5.74 -1.46
N TYR A 59 11.44 -6.26 -1.48
CA TYR A 59 12.60 -5.51 -1.96
C TYR A 59 12.74 -5.66 -3.47
N ALA A 60 13.25 -4.61 -4.12
CA ALA A 60 13.45 -4.57 -5.58
C ALA A 60 14.54 -5.54 -6.07
N ASP A 61 15.43 -6.00 -5.19
CA ASP A 61 16.52 -6.94 -5.53
C ASP A 61 16.09 -8.41 -5.56
N GLY A 62 14.80 -8.70 -5.36
CA GLY A 62 14.24 -10.04 -5.46
C GLY A 62 14.53 -10.96 -4.26
N ARG A 63 15.11 -10.45 -3.17
CA ARG A 63 15.24 -11.25 -1.93
C ARG A 63 13.85 -11.63 -1.40
N ARG A 64 13.75 -12.77 -0.73
CA ARG A 64 12.47 -13.28 -0.19
C ARG A 64 11.95 -12.52 1.03
N ALA A 65 12.82 -11.79 1.72
CA ALA A 65 12.41 -10.99 2.87
C ALA A 65 11.47 -9.86 2.41
N THR A 66 10.52 -9.50 3.27
CA THR A 66 9.61 -8.37 3.05
C THR A 66 9.60 -7.46 4.27
N VAL A 67 9.19 -6.21 4.10
CA VAL A 67 8.85 -5.31 5.20
C VAL A 67 7.36 -5.39 5.46
N ARG A 68 6.98 -5.79 6.68
CA ARG A 68 5.59 -5.79 7.14
C ARG A 68 5.20 -4.39 7.60
N VAL A 69 4.21 -3.82 6.96
CA VAL A 69 3.52 -2.60 7.41
C VAL A 69 2.27 -3.01 8.19
N THR A 70 2.11 -2.49 9.40
CA THR A 70 1.00 -2.81 10.31
C THR A 70 0.09 -1.61 10.50
N ASP A 71 -1.22 -1.84 10.40
CA ASP A 71 -2.28 -0.87 10.74
C ASP A 71 -2.11 0.54 10.11
N GLN A 72 -1.64 0.59 8.86
CA GLN A 72 -1.49 1.87 8.17
C GLN A 72 -2.84 2.42 7.73
N LEU A 73 -3.04 3.73 7.93
CA LEU A 73 -4.11 4.49 7.30
C LEU A 73 -3.82 4.67 5.80
N VAL A 74 -4.64 4.05 4.96
CA VAL A 74 -4.55 4.09 3.50
C VAL A 74 -5.77 4.83 2.95
N PRO A 75 -5.61 5.86 2.09
CA PRO A 75 -6.74 6.52 1.44
C PRO A 75 -7.60 5.52 0.67
N ALA A 76 -8.93 5.66 0.74
CA ALA A 76 -9.86 4.73 0.07
C ALA A 76 -9.55 4.50 -1.42
N ARG A 77 -9.09 5.54 -2.13
CA ARG A 77 -8.70 5.45 -3.55
C ARG A 77 -7.55 4.47 -3.84
N ALA A 78 -6.70 4.21 -2.85
CA ALA A 78 -5.57 3.28 -2.96
C ALA A 78 -5.91 1.87 -2.48
N VAL A 79 -7.16 1.61 -2.06
CA VAL A 79 -7.63 0.29 -1.63
C VAL A 79 -8.63 -0.24 -2.66
N LEU A 80 -8.28 -1.34 -3.30
CA LEU A 80 -9.13 -2.00 -4.27
C LEU A 80 -9.69 -3.29 -3.67
N PRO A 81 -10.97 -3.62 -3.92
CA PRO A 81 -11.50 -4.93 -3.55
C PRO A 81 -10.67 -6.02 -4.21
N ARG A 82 -10.14 -6.93 -3.40
CA ARG A 82 -9.64 -8.20 -3.91
C ARG A 82 -10.83 -9.14 -3.95
N GLN A 83 -11.53 -9.16 -5.07
CA GLN A 83 -12.50 -10.24 -5.31
C GLN A 83 -11.74 -11.57 -5.24
N GLY A 84 -12.41 -12.60 -4.76
CA GLY A 84 -11.88 -13.94 -4.86
C GLY A 84 -12.97 -14.97 -4.71
N PRO A 85 -12.74 -16.20 -5.18
CA PRO A 85 -11.98 -16.52 -6.41
C PRO A 85 -12.55 -15.83 -7.66
#